data_AF-A0A3E2JWB6-F1
#
_entry.id   AF-A0A3E2JWB6-F1
#
_cell.length_a   1.000
_cell.length_b   1.000
_cell.length_c   1.000
_cell.angle_alpha   90.00
_cell.angle_beta   90.00
_cell.angle_gamma   90.00
#
_symmetry.space_group_name_H-M   'P 1'
#
loop_
_entity.id
_entity.type
_entity.pdbx_description
1 polymer ?
#
loop_
_entity_poly.entity_id
_entity_poly.type
_entity_poly.pdbx_seq_one_letter_code
_entity_poly.pdbx_strand_id
1 'polypeptide(L)'
;MLSYSFFLKNFCHIESSGGTSLRKKRLLLSTVFFCFLLNGCGGNQASSEIESKEKQQTETEQKEIKNEQKEPSKQENEEKGNLEAEETEQVVKSATPQYRLNPANSSVNPISNANAKVVLLTFDDAPDKYSLQIAKTLKSHNVNAIFFVNGHFIDSEEEKAVLKQIHEMGFAIGNHTQSHATLKDLSEPEQKNEIVKLNDAVEAIIGERPKFFRAPFGMNTDFSKKLATEEKMLVMNWTYGYDWEKEYQTKEALTQIMVNSPYLINGANLLMHDREWTSEAISGIITGLQAKGYEMLDPKLIETP
;
A
#
# COMPACT_ATOMS: atom_id res chain seq x y z
N MET A 1 -10.25 -53.57 6.47
CA MET A 1 -8.90 -53.57 5.87
C MET A 1 -8.34 -52.17 6.10
N LEU A 2 -7.31 -52.01 6.94
CA LEU A 2 -5.90 -51.99 6.53
C LEU A 2 -5.68 -50.83 5.54
N SER A 3 -5.22 -49.63 5.92
CA SER A 3 -4.20 -49.24 6.92
C SER A 3 -2.84 -49.87 6.65
N TYR A 4 -1.88 -49.06 6.22
CA TYR A 4 -0.45 -49.39 6.16
C TYR A 4 0.40 -48.15 6.49
N SER A 5 1.42 -48.37 7.30
CA SER A 5 2.53 -47.47 7.63
C SER A 5 3.84 -48.24 7.43
N PHE A 6 4.99 -47.69 7.85
CA PHE A 6 6.37 -48.12 7.51
C PHE A 6 6.77 -47.80 6.05
N PHE A 7 8.04 -47.63 5.68
CA PHE A 7 9.36 -47.84 6.33
C PHE A 7 10.17 -46.52 6.37
N LEU A 8 11.22 -46.29 7.18
CA LEU A 8 11.61 -46.74 8.53
C LEU A 8 12.75 -45.79 9.01
N LYS A 9 12.95 -45.62 10.32
CA LYS A 9 14.14 -44.97 10.90
C LYS A 9 15.43 -45.78 10.65
N ASN A 10 16.59 -45.14 10.82
CA ASN A 10 17.68 -45.79 11.55
C ASN A 10 18.53 -44.78 12.35
N PHE A 11 19.16 -45.27 13.42
CA PHE A 11 19.92 -44.49 14.41
C PHE A 11 21.43 -44.60 14.20
N CYS A 12 22.18 -43.63 14.74
CA CYS A 12 23.42 -43.94 15.46
C CYS A 12 23.61 -42.95 16.64
N HIS A 13 24.41 -43.36 17.62
CA HIS A 13 24.65 -42.64 18.89
C HIS A 13 25.81 -41.65 18.81
N ILE A 14 25.82 -40.70 19.76
CA ILE A 14 26.92 -40.51 20.74
C ILE A 14 26.33 -39.84 22.00
N GLU A 15 26.91 -40.11 23.18
CA GLU A 15 26.40 -39.70 24.50
C GLU A 15 27.32 -38.70 25.23
N SER A 16 26.88 -38.32 26.45
CA SER A 16 27.65 -37.76 27.58
C SER A 16 27.84 -36.24 27.67
N SER A 17 27.89 -35.61 28.86
CA SER A 17 27.32 -35.98 30.18
C SER A 17 27.44 -34.83 31.21
N GLY A 18 26.41 -34.61 32.05
CA GLY A 18 26.48 -33.83 33.29
C GLY A 18 26.50 -32.29 33.14
N GLY A 19 26.10 -31.50 34.15
CA GLY A 19 25.47 -31.86 35.44
C GLY A 19 25.28 -30.67 36.39
N THR A 20 24.29 -30.74 37.30
CA THR A 20 24.04 -29.87 38.49
C THR A 20 24.00 -28.33 38.28
N SER A 21 22.85 -27.66 38.38
CA SER A 21 22.06 -27.35 39.61
C SER A 21 22.67 -26.28 40.53
N LEU A 22 22.00 -25.11 40.66
CA LEU A 22 21.93 -24.34 41.92
C LEU A 22 20.75 -23.34 41.96
N ARG A 23 20.45 -22.85 43.17
CA ARG A 23 19.12 -22.38 43.62
C ARG A 23 18.88 -20.86 43.54
N LYS A 24 17.61 -20.49 43.25
CA LYS A 24 16.79 -19.42 43.87
C LYS A 24 17.39 -18.00 44.06
N LYS A 25 16.62 -16.99 43.63
CA LYS A 25 15.79 -16.13 44.53
C LYS A 25 14.78 -15.29 43.74
N ARG A 26 13.59 -15.07 44.33
CA ARG A 26 12.66 -13.97 44.01
C ARG A 26 12.78 -12.92 45.13
N LEU A 27 12.66 -11.64 44.81
CA LEU A 27 12.21 -10.62 45.76
C LEU A 27 11.61 -9.43 44.99
N LEU A 28 10.36 -9.07 45.32
CA LEU A 28 9.82 -7.72 45.11
C LEU A 28 9.89 -7.01 46.47
N LEU A 29 10.09 -5.69 46.47
CA LEU A 29 9.33 -4.79 47.34
C LEU A 29 9.40 -3.34 46.83
N SER A 30 8.29 -2.60 46.98
CA SER A 30 8.19 -1.18 46.63
C SER A 30 8.06 -0.31 47.88
N THR A 31 8.63 0.89 47.86
CA THR A 31 8.32 2.13 48.63
C THR A 31 9.48 3.13 48.36
N VAL A 32 9.44 4.44 48.61
CA VAL A 32 8.63 5.28 49.53
C VAL A 32 8.03 6.49 48.80
N PHE A 33 6.94 7.03 49.34
CA PHE A 33 6.20 8.22 48.93
C PHE A 33 6.71 9.47 49.66
N PHE A 34 6.93 10.62 49.00
CA PHE A 34 7.20 11.88 49.70
C PHE A 34 6.67 13.11 48.95
N CYS A 35 5.54 13.65 49.43
CA CYS A 35 5.07 14.98 49.08
C CYS A 35 5.62 15.99 50.09
N PHE A 36 6.05 17.17 49.63
CA PHE A 36 6.07 18.37 50.46
C PHE A 36 5.55 19.57 49.67
N LEU A 37 4.96 20.54 50.37
CA LEU A 37 4.10 21.58 49.81
C LEU A 37 4.55 22.98 50.22
N LEU A 38 4.29 23.93 49.31
CA LEU A 38 4.00 25.37 49.54
C LEU A 38 5.08 26.25 50.21
N ASN A 39 5.49 27.29 49.48
CA ASN A 39 5.27 28.73 49.76
C ASN A 39 5.93 29.56 48.64
N GLY A 40 5.49 30.77 48.25
CA GLY A 40 4.32 31.58 48.66
C GLY A 40 4.42 33.02 48.11
N CYS A 41 3.27 33.73 47.99
CA CYS A 41 3.13 35.15 47.55
C CYS A 41 3.51 35.45 46.07
N GLY A 42 2.93 36.41 45.33
CA GLY A 42 1.76 37.32 45.42
C GLY A 42 1.53 37.91 43.99
N GLY A 43 0.36 38.34 43.49
CA GLY A 43 -0.59 39.35 44.02
C GLY A 43 -0.09 40.78 43.70
N ASN A 44 -0.78 41.68 42.99
CA ASN A 44 -2.06 41.61 42.24
C ASN A 44 -2.21 42.82 41.26
N GLN A 45 -3.17 42.78 40.32
CA GLN A 45 -3.88 43.89 39.62
C GLN A 45 -3.15 45.10 38.98
N ALA A 46 -3.18 45.10 37.64
CA ALA A 46 -3.96 46.02 36.76
C ALA A 46 -3.68 47.56 36.61
N SER A 47 -3.51 47.91 35.33
CA SER A 47 -4.14 49.02 34.55
C SER A 47 -3.52 50.44 34.43
N SER A 48 -3.55 50.90 33.16
CA SER A 48 -3.55 52.26 32.58
C SER A 48 -2.42 53.25 32.87
N GLU A 49 -1.73 53.66 31.80
CA GLU A 49 -1.76 55.05 31.31
C GLU A 49 -1.53 55.12 29.77
N ILE A 50 -1.63 56.30 29.16
CA ILE A 50 -1.85 56.51 27.71
C ILE A 50 -0.94 57.62 27.15
N GLU A 51 -0.28 57.44 25.99
CA GLU A 51 -0.13 58.54 25.01
C GLU A 51 0.33 58.16 23.58
N SER A 52 -0.46 58.55 22.56
CA SER A 52 -0.05 58.89 21.16
C SER A 52 0.61 57.81 20.26
N LYS A 53 0.52 57.80 18.91
CA LYS A 53 -0.29 58.49 17.84
C LYS A 53 -0.15 57.57 16.58
N GLU A 54 -1.18 57.24 15.80
CA GLU A 54 -1.73 57.97 14.61
C GLU A 54 -0.68 58.64 13.70
N LYS A 55 -0.74 58.69 12.35
CA LYS A 55 -1.61 58.21 11.24
C LYS A 55 -0.78 58.38 9.91
N GLN A 56 -1.11 57.97 8.68
CA GLN A 56 -2.24 57.31 7.95
C GLN A 56 -1.56 56.34 6.88
N GLN A 57 -2.12 55.56 5.93
CA GLN A 57 -3.22 55.65 4.94
C GLN A 57 -3.02 56.77 3.87
N THR A 58 -3.50 56.71 2.61
CA THR A 58 -4.55 55.88 1.97
C THR A 58 -4.40 55.77 0.42
N GLU A 59 -5.25 54.94 -0.22
CA GLU A 59 -5.81 55.02 -1.61
C GLU A 59 -4.88 55.01 -2.86
N THR A 60 -5.16 54.36 -4.01
CA THR A 60 -6.37 53.94 -4.80
C THR A 60 -6.69 54.91 -5.95
N GLU A 61 -6.75 54.41 -7.20
CA GLU A 61 -7.65 54.98 -8.23
C GLU A 61 -8.09 53.93 -9.28
N GLN A 62 -9.26 54.16 -9.88
CA GLN A 62 -9.82 53.48 -11.06
C GLN A 62 -10.30 54.54 -12.06
N LYS A 63 -10.34 54.22 -13.36
CA LYS A 63 -11.34 54.78 -14.29
C LYS A 63 -11.49 53.99 -15.59
N GLU A 64 -12.67 54.15 -16.16
CA GLU A 64 -13.17 53.63 -17.44
C GLU A 64 -12.59 54.48 -18.62
N ILE A 65 -12.93 54.39 -19.92
CA ILE A 65 -14.25 54.26 -20.59
C ILE A 65 -14.07 53.76 -22.05
N LYS A 66 -15.12 53.11 -22.59
CA LYS A 66 -15.59 53.02 -24.00
C LYS A 66 -15.34 51.74 -24.83
N ASN A 67 -16.12 51.68 -25.90
CA ASN A 67 -16.66 50.51 -26.59
C ASN A 67 -17.00 50.91 -28.03
N GLU A 68 -16.62 50.12 -29.04
CA GLU A 68 -17.21 50.20 -30.39
C GLU A 68 -16.97 48.89 -31.18
N GLN A 69 -17.87 48.56 -32.10
CA GLN A 69 -17.85 47.31 -32.88
C GLN A 69 -17.27 47.51 -34.28
N LYS A 70 -16.47 46.55 -34.79
CA LYS A 70 -16.48 46.22 -36.23
C LYS A 70 -15.80 44.89 -36.59
N GLU A 71 -16.60 43.99 -37.16
CA GLU A 71 -16.20 42.97 -38.13
C GLU A 71 -16.53 43.48 -39.56
N PRO A 72 -16.13 42.79 -40.66
CA PRO A 72 -15.19 41.67 -40.75
C PRO A 72 -14.06 41.90 -41.79
N SER A 73 -13.07 41.00 -41.81
CA SER A 73 -12.29 40.69 -43.03
C SER A 73 -12.04 39.19 -43.09
N LYS A 74 -12.13 38.62 -44.30
CA LYS A 74 -11.96 37.17 -44.56
C LYS A 74 -10.51 36.83 -44.96
N GLN A 75 -10.31 35.53 -45.18
CA GLN A 75 -9.16 34.83 -45.78
C GLN A 75 -8.03 34.57 -44.77
N GLU A 76 -7.93 33.35 -44.23
CA GLU A 76 -7.53 32.06 -44.85
C GLU A 76 -6.02 31.85 -44.76
N ASN A 77 -5.61 30.95 -43.86
CA ASN A 77 -5.05 29.68 -44.29
C ASN A 77 -5.21 28.62 -43.19
N GLU A 78 -5.48 27.39 -43.61
CA GLU A 78 -5.59 26.21 -42.77
C GLU A 78 -4.19 25.55 -42.57
N GLU A 79 -4.16 24.43 -41.85
CA GLU A 79 -2.99 23.58 -41.51
C GLU A 79 -2.24 23.86 -40.18
N LYS A 80 -2.87 23.43 -39.06
CA LYS A 80 -2.24 22.58 -38.04
C LYS A 80 -3.28 22.13 -37.00
N GLY A 81 -3.92 20.99 -37.27
CA GLY A 81 -5.00 20.47 -36.43
C GLY A 81 -5.23 18.97 -36.58
N ASN A 82 -4.15 18.16 -36.62
CA ASN A 82 -4.25 16.71 -36.73
C ASN A 82 -3.02 15.96 -36.16
N LEU A 83 -2.56 16.33 -34.95
CA LEU A 83 -1.46 15.63 -34.24
C LEU A 83 -1.70 15.42 -32.73
N GLU A 84 -2.70 16.06 -32.12
CA GLU A 84 -2.94 15.99 -30.65
C GLU A 84 -4.20 15.17 -30.29
N ALA A 85 -4.89 14.58 -31.27
CA ALA A 85 -6.13 13.82 -31.06
C ALA A 85 -5.93 12.28 -30.98
N GLU A 86 -4.82 11.74 -31.49
CA GLU A 86 -4.60 10.28 -31.54
C GLU A 86 -4.04 9.68 -30.25
N GLU A 87 -3.37 10.45 -29.38
CA GLU A 87 -2.84 9.93 -28.12
C GLU A 87 -3.93 9.74 -27.05
N THR A 88 -4.99 10.55 -27.06
CA THR A 88 -6.05 10.50 -26.03
C THR A 88 -7.03 9.33 -26.19
N GLU A 89 -7.14 8.71 -27.38
CA GLU A 89 -8.12 7.64 -27.63
C GLU A 89 -7.60 6.23 -27.25
N GLN A 90 -6.32 6.08 -26.86
CA GLN A 90 -5.76 4.78 -26.49
C GLN A 90 -6.07 4.34 -25.04
N VAL A 91 -6.51 5.25 -24.16
CA VAL A 91 -6.44 5.07 -22.70
C VAL A 91 -7.62 4.28 -22.09
N VAL A 92 -8.58 3.77 -22.87
CA VAL A 92 -9.69 2.93 -22.36
C VAL A 92 -9.96 1.65 -23.16
N LYS A 93 -8.97 1.11 -23.89
CA LYS A 93 -9.05 -0.28 -24.38
C LYS A 93 -8.51 -1.22 -23.32
N SER A 94 -9.43 -1.91 -22.63
CA SER A 94 -9.09 -3.00 -21.69
C SER A 94 -8.19 -4.01 -22.38
N ALA A 95 -6.95 -4.15 -21.89
CA ALA A 95 -6.00 -5.11 -22.43
C ALA A 95 -6.56 -6.53 -22.27
N THR A 96 -6.47 -7.36 -23.30
CA THR A 96 -6.87 -8.76 -23.20
C THR A 96 -6.04 -9.44 -22.12
N PRO A 97 -6.64 -10.06 -21.08
CA PRO A 97 -5.89 -10.66 -19.99
C PRO A 97 -4.86 -11.66 -20.49
N GLN A 98 -3.63 -11.49 -20.05
CA GLN A 98 -2.49 -12.38 -20.36
C GLN A 98 -2.16 -13.31 -19.19
N TYR A 99 -2.77 -13.07 -18.02
CA TYR A 99 -2.46 -13.78 -16.78
C TYR A 99 -3.72 -14.08 -15.96
N ARG A 100 -3.72 -15.21 -15.25
CA ARG A 100 -4.79 -15.65 -14.36
C ARG A 100 -4.23 -16.03 -13.00
N LEU A 101 -4.85 -15.52 -11.92
CA LEU A 101 -4.52 -15.93 -10.56
C LEU A 101 -4.90 -17.40 -10.34
N ASN A 102 -4.01 -18.15 -9.70
CA ASN A 102 -4.23 -19.52 -9.26
C ASN A 102 -4.90 -19.51 -7.86
N PRO A 103 -6.17 -19.91 -7.74
CA PRO A 103 -6.91 -19.82 -6.46
C PRO A 103 -6.37 -20.77 -5.38
N ALA A 104 -5.51 -21.74 -5.72
CA ALA A 104 -4.96 -22.70 -4.75
C ALA A 104 -3.75 -22.16 -3.96
N ASN A 105 -3.01 -21.18 -4.48
CA ASN A 105 -1.76 -20.68 -3.88
C ASN A 105 -1.50 -19.17 -4.11
N SER A 106 -2.42 -18.44 -4.75
CA SER A 106 -2.24 -17.04 -5.16
C SER A 106 -1.05 -16.74 -6.08
N SER A 107 -0.44 -17.73 -6.75
CA SER A 107 0.50 -17.48 -7.85
C SER A 107 -0.25 -16.98 -9.08
N VAL A 108 0.43 -16.30 -10.00
CA VAL A 108 -0.15 -15.78 -11.23
C VAL A 108 0.39 -16.57 -12.42
N ASN A 109 -0.49 -17.29 -13.11
CA ASN A 109 -0.13 -18.17 -14.22
C ASN A 109 -0.34 -17.45 -15.58
N PRO A 110 0.52 -17.64 -16.59
CA PRO A 110 0.31 -17.10 -17.92
C PRO A 110 -0.89 -17.75 -18.62
N ILE A 111 -1.57 -16.97 -19.46
CA ILE A 111 -2.59 -17.42 -20.41
C ILE A 111 -1.91 -17.60 -21.77
N SER A 112 -2.19 -18.71 -22.45
CA SER A 112 -1.64 -19.07 -23.76
C SER A 112 -0.11 -19.01 -23.82
N ASN A 113 0.47 -17.95 -24.41
CA ASN A 113 1.90 -17.79 -24.69
C ASN A 113 2.53 -16.57 -23.98
N ALA A 114 1.86 -16.00 -22.98
CA ALA A 114 2.42 -14.95 -22.14
C ALA A 114 3.67 -15.43 -21.38
N ASN A 115 4.54 -14.50 -20.96
CA ASN A 115 5.79 -14.85 -20.30
C ASN A 115 5.53 -15.51 -18.94
N ALA A 116 5.92 -16.78 -18.80
CA ALA A 116 5.79 -17.48 -17.52
C ALA A 116 6.69 -16.91 -16.42
N LYS A 117 7.79 -16.23 -16.77
CA LYS A 117 8.83 -15.80 -15.84
C LYS A 117 8.60 -14.38 -15.33
N VAL A 118 7.44 -14.18 -14.72
CA VAL A 118 7.04 -12.93 -14.05
C VAL A 118 7.00 -13.09 -12.54
N VAL A 119 7.04 -11.96 -11.83
CA VAL A 119 6.65 -11.81 -10.42
C VAL A 119 5.65 -10.67 -10.29
N LEU A 120 4.66 -10.80 -9.41
CA LEU A 120 3.76 -9.73 -9.02
C LEU A 120 4.25 -9.11 -7.71
N LEU A 121 4.49 -7.79 -7.69
CA LEU A 121 4.84 -7.05 -6.47
C LEU A 121 3.55 -6.51 -5.84
N THR A 122 3.36 -6.77 -4.55
CA THR A 122 2.20 -6.27 -3.79
C THR A 122 2.63 -5.66 -2.45
N PHE A 123 2.00 -4.55 -2.08
CA PHE A 123 2.27 -3.80 -0.85
C PHE A 123 0.98 -3.63 -0.05
N ASP A 124 0.89 -4.24 1.12
CA ASP A 124 -0.21 -4.06 2.09
C ASP A 124 0.13 -2.89 3.05
N ASP A 125 -0.78 -2.55 3.97
CA ASP A 125 -0.69 -1.40 4.88
C ASP A 125 -0.54 -0.02 4.19
N ALA A 126 -1.04 0.15 2.95
CA ALA A 126 -0.84 1.38 2.18
C ALA A 126 -2.00 2.40 2.33
N PRO A 127 -1.80 3.70 2.02
CA PRO A 127 -0.52 4.39 2.00
C PRO A 127 -0.19 4.98 3.39
N ASP A 128 0.77 4.38 4.09
CA ASP A 128 1.39 4.98 5.28
C ASP A 128 2.67 5.76 4.84
N LYS A 129 3.60 5.95 5.78
CA LYS A 129 4.76 6.82 5.73
C LYS A 129 5.69 6.63 4.52
N TYR A 130 5.84 5.43 3.97
CA TYR A 130 6.83 5.12 2.93
C TYR A 130 6.24 4.74 1.56
N SER A 131 4.92 4.49 1.43
CA SER A 131 4.31 4.08 0.14
C SER A 131 4.63 5.01 -1.02
N LEU A 132 4.67 6.34 -0.79
CA LEU A 132 5.05 7.29 -1.83
C LEU A 132 6.54 7.20 -2.25
N GLN A 133 7.42 6.80 -1.34
CA GLN A 133 8.85 6.55 -1.62
C GLN A 133 9.03 5.21 -2.36
N ILE A 134 8.28 4.18 -1.96
CA ILE A 134 8.20 2.89 -2.65
C ILE A 134 7.70 3.10 -4.09
N ALA A 135 6.58 3.79 -4.28
CA ALA A 135 6.00 4.12 -5.59
C ALA A 135 6.99 4.90 -6.49
N LYS A 136 7.65 5.94 -5.97
CA LYS A 136 8.70 6.68 -6.70
C LYS A 136 9.86 5.76 -7.11
N THR A 137 10.25 4.82 -6.25
CA THR A 137 11.31 3.85 -6.53
C THR A 137 10.89 2.87 -7.62
N LEU A 138 9.72 2.22 -7.48
CA LEU A 138 9.12 1.35 -8.51
C LEU A 138 9.04 2.06 -9.87
N LYS A 139 8.60 3.33 -9.88
CA LYS A 139 8.46 4.13 -11.10
C LYS A 139 9.81 4.42 -11.75
N SER A 140 10.86 4.70 -10.96
CA SER A 140 12.23 4.90 -11.46
C SER A 140 12.85 3.64 -12.08
N HIS A 141 12.41 2.45 -11.66
CA HIS A 141 12.78 1.16 -12.26
C HIS A 141 11.86 0.73 -13.43
N ASN A 142 10.85 1.54 -13.76
CA ASN A 142 9.81 1.23 -14.76
C ASN A 142 9.14 -0.14 -14.52
N VAL A 143 8.82 -0.45 -13.27
CA VAL A 143 8.10 -1.67 -12.86
C VAL A 143 6.71 -1.34 -12.31
N ASN A 144 5.78 -2.30 -12.41
CA ASN A 144 4.42 -2.19 -11.89
C ASN A 144 4.24 -2.96 -10.58
N ALA A 145 3.18 -2.62 -9.83
CA ALA A 145 2.82 -3.23 -8.55
C ALA A 145 1.33 -2.97 -8.21
N ILE A 146 0.81 -3.69 -7.21
CA ILE A 146 -0.46 -3.39 -6.53
C ILE A 146 -0.17 -2.80 -5.14
N PHE A 147 -0.81 -1.70 -4.79
CA PHE A 147 -0.89 -1.19 -3.41
C PHE A 147 -2.28 -1.52 -2.84
N PHE A 148 -2.33 -2.39 -1.83
CA PHE A 148 -3.54 -2.75 -1.09
C PHE A 148 -3.74 -1.74 0.04
N VAL A 149 -4.78 -0.92 -0.10
CA VAL A 149 -4.98 0.28 0.71
C VAL A 149 -5.87 0.00 1.91
N ASN A 150 -5.57 0.63 3.04
CA ASN A 150 -6.44 0.70 4.21
C ASN A 150 -7.12 2.06 4.33
N GLY A 151 -8.42 2.05 4.64
CA GLY A 151 -9.24 3.27 4.67
C GLY A 151 -8.89 4.27 5.79
N HIS A 152 -8.27 3.80 6.87
CA HIS A 152 -7.82 4.64 7.99
C HIS A 152 -6.47 5.33 7.74
N PHE A 153 -5.86 5.14 6.56
CA PHE A 153 -4.70 5.88 6.07
C PHE A 153 -5.07 6.85 4.93
N ILE A 154 -6.37 7.16 4.74
CA ILE A 154 -6.89 8.07 3.70
C ILE A 154 -8.04 8.95 4.20
N ASP A 155 -8.07 9.29 5.49
CA ASP A 155 -9.14 10.10 6.10
C ASP A 155 -8.89 11.63 5.91
N SER A 156 -7.64 12.09 5.87
CA SER A 156 -7.25 13.50 5.60
C SER A 156 -7.02 13.79 4.10
N GLU A 157 -7.00 15.07 3.71
CA GLU A 157 -6.75 15.47 2.31
C GLU A 157 -5.30 15.25 1.88
N GLU A 158 -4.35 15.40 2.80
CA GLU A 158 -2.93 15.12 2.60
C GLU A 158 -2.69 13.63 2.28
N GLU A 159 -3.34 12.73 3.01
CA GLU A 159 -3.28 11.28 2.77
C GLU A 159 -3.96 10.88 1.44
N LYS A 160 -5.13 11.46 1.14
CA LYS A 160 -5.81 11.26 -0.16
C LYS A 160 -4.94 11.73 -1.32
N ALA A 161 -4.22 12.84 -1.16
CA ALA A 161 -3.25 13.33 -2.14
C ALA A 161 -2.03 12.41 -2.29
N VAL A 162 -1.65 11.63 -1.27
CA VAL A 162 -0.64 10.56 -1.39
C VAL A 162 -1.20 9.39 -2.21
N LEU A 163 -2.42 8.90 -1.91
CA LEU A 163 -3.05 7.83 -2.68
C LEU A 163 -3.16 8.22 -4.17
N LYS A 164 -3.63 9.44 -4.44
CA LYS A 164 -3.80 9.96 -5.80
C LYS A 164 -2.46 10.03 -6.56
N GLN A 165 -1.37 10.47 -5.92
CA GLN A 165 -0.04 10.43 -6.53
C GLN A 165 0.44 9.00 -6.87
N ILE A 166 0.11 8.00 -6.05
CA ILE A 166 0.47 6.60 -6.32
C ILE A 166 -0.30 6.07 -7.54
N HIS A 167 -1.60 6.38 -7.64
CA HIS A 167 -2.40 6.04 -8.83
C HIS A 167 -1.93 6.78 -10.09
N GLU A 168 -1.64 8.07 -10.01
CA GLU A 168 -1.12 8.90 -11.12
C GLU A 168 0.26 8.43 -11.63
N MET A 169 1.06 7.76 -10.81
CA MET A 169 2.29 7.08 -11.27
C MET A 169 1.99 5.81 -12.09
N GLY A 170 0.75 5.32 -12.10
CA GLY A 170 0.25 4.19 -12.89
C GLY A 170 0.03 2.89 -12.12
N PHE A 171 0.22 2.90 -10.79
CA PHE A 171 0.08 1.70 -9.96
C PHE A 171 -1.37 1.31 -9.72
N ALA A 172 -1.62 0.01 -9.61
CA ALA A 172 -2.96 -0.50 -9.32
C ALA A 172 -3.28 -0.37 -7.83
N ILE A 173 -4.49 0.11 -7.52
CA ILE A 173 -5.00 0.20 -6.14
C ILE A 173 -5.91 -1.00 -5.86
N GLY A 174 -5.64 -1.68 -4.75
CA GLY A 174 -6.44 -2.78 -4.20
C GLY A 174 -7.06 -2.40 -2.85
N ASN A 175 -8.05 -3.17 -2.42
CA ASN A 175 -8.76 -2.99 -1.16
C ASN A 175 -8.19 -3.92 -0.07
N HIS A 176 -7.79 -3.35 1.08
CA HIS A 176 -7.33 -4.07 2.28
C HIS A 176 -8.24 -3.87 3.52
N THR A 177 -9.49 -3.47 3.28
CA THR A 177 -10.50 -3.01 4.26
C THR A 177 -10.22 -1.67 4.96
N GLN A 178 -11.29 -1.03 5.43
CA GLN A 178 -11.23 0.28 6.07
C GLN A 178 -10.30 0.31 7.30
N SER A 179 -10.48 -0.60 8.26
CA SER A 179 -9.81 -0.54 9.58
C SER A 179 -8.75 -1.63 9.82
N HIS A 180 -8.39 -2.41 8.80
CA HIS A 180 -7.52 -3.60 8.94
C HIS A 180 -8.05 -4.60 10.01
N ALA A 181 -9.37 -4.71 10.11
CA ALA A 181 -10.02 -5.61 11.06
C ALA A 181 -9.98 -7.08 10.59
N THR A 182 -9.83 -8.02 11.54
CA THR A 182 -10.00 -9.46 11.27
C THR A 182 -11.45 -9.73 10.85
N LEU A 183 -11.70 -9.86 9.54
CA LEU A 183 -13.06 -10.02 8.99
C LEU A 183 -13.82 -11.23 9.57
N LYS A 184 -13.12 -12.27 10.03
CA LYS A 184 -13.71 -13.43 10.70
C LYS A 184 -14.37 -13.10 12.04
N ASP A 185 -13.91 -12.06 12.72
CA ASP A 185 -14.39 -11.64 14.04
C ASP A 185 -15.53 -10.61 13.94
N LEU A 186 -15.93 -10.25 12.71
CA LEU A 186 -16.99 -9.30 12.37
C LEU A 186 -18.23 -10.00 11.80
N SER A 187 -19.41 -9.42 12.02
CA SER A 187 -20.65 -9.84 11.36
C SER A 187 -20.66 -9.48 9.85
N GLU A 188 -21.50 -10.14 9.06
CA GLU A 188 -21.59 -9.87 7.60
C GLU A 188 -21.86 -8.38 7.25
N PRO A 189 -22.75 -7.64 7.96
CA PRO A 189 -22.89 -6.19 7.74
C PRO A 189 -21.63 -5.37 8.03
N GLU A 190 -20.86 -5.75 9.06
CA GLU A 190 -19.61 -5.08 9.42
C GLU A 190 -18.50 -5.39 8.40
N GLN A 191 -18.39 -6.65 7.96
CA GLN A 191 -17.51 -7.05 6.84
C GLN A 191 -17.88 -6.31 5.55
N LYS A 192 -19.19 -6.08 5.29
CA LYS A 192 -19.64 -5.28 4.14
C LYS A 192 -19.23 -3.82 4.28
N ASN A 193 -19.42 -3.22 5.45
CA ASN A 193 -18.99 -1.84 5.70
C ASN A 193 -17.47 -1.68 5.52
N GLU A 194 -16.68 -2.60 6.09
CA GLU A 194 -15.22 -2.66 5.97
C GLU A 194 -14.72 -2.68 4.52
N ILE A 195 -15.41 -3.40 3.64
CA ILE A 195 -15.02 -3.55 2.22
C ILE A 195 -15.58 -2.42 1.35
N VAL A 196 -16.90 -2.18 1.41
CA VAL A 196 -17.58 -1.27 0.48
C VAL A 196 -17.26 0.20 0.76
N LYS A 197 -17.17 0.61 2.04
CA LYS A 197 -16.80 2.00 2.39
C LYS A 197 -15.44 2.38 1.79
N LEU A 198 -14.49 1.45 1.82
CA LEU A 198 -13.17 1.67 1.24
C LEU A 198 -13.22 1.71 -0.30
N ASN A 199 -14.00 0.85 -0.95
CA ASN A 199 -14.20 0.93 -2.41
C ASN A 199 -14.75 2.30 -2.82
N ASP A 200 -15.79 2.79 -2.13
CA ASP A 200 -16.42 4.08 -2.38
C ASP A 200 -15.45 5.25 -2.12
N ALA A 201 -14.63 5.15 -1.07
CA ALA A 201 -13.61 6.16 -0.75
C ALA A 201 -12.50 6.21 -1.82
N VAL A 202 -11.95 5.07 -2.23
CA VAL A 202 -10.91 5.02 -3.28
C VAL A 202 -11.45 5.56 -4.60
N GLU A 203 -12.65 5.12 -5.02
CA GLU A 203 -13.29 5.58 -6.26
C GLU A 203 -13.51 7.10 -6.25
N ALA A 204 -13.86 7.70 -5.11
CA ALA A 204 -13.99 9.15 -4.96
C ALA A 204 -12.65 9.92 -5.03
N ILE A 205 -11.51 9.29 -4.70
CA ILE A 205 -10.17 9.92 -4.69
C ILE A 205 -9.49 9.82 -6.06
N ILE A 206 -9.58 8.66 -6.72
CA ILE A 206 -8.81 8.35 -7.95
C ILE A 206 -9.68 8.17 -9.21
N GLY A 207 -11.01 8.13 -9.08
CA GLY A 207 -11.94 7.91 -10.19
C GLY A 207 -12.05 6.45 -10.66
N GLU A 208 -11.38 5.51 -9.99
CA GLU A 208 -11.43 4.08 -10.28
C GLU A 208 -11.76 3.27 -9.01
N ARG A 209 -12.77 2.40 -9.08
CA ARG A 209 -13.08 1.42 -8.02
C ARG A 209 -11.99 0.32 -8.00
N PRO A 210 -11.52 -0.14 -6.82
CA PRO A 210 -10.54 -1.22 -6.73
C PRO A 210 -10.96 -2.48 -7.49
N LYS A 211 -10.00 -3.15 -8.14
CA LYS A 211 -10.21 -4.42 -8.87
C LYS A 211 -9.57 -5.63 -8.19
N PHE A 212 -8.88 -5.41 -7.07
CA PHE A 212 -8.16 -6.43 -6.30
C PHE A 212 -8.55 -6.31 -4.84
N PHE A 213 -8.79 -7.44 -4.17
CA PHE A 213 -9.10 -7.51 -2.74
C PHE A 213 -8.18 -8.49 -2.03
N ARG A 214 -7.68 -8.09 -0.86
CA ARG A 214 -6.94 -8.95 0.06
C ARG A 214 -7.47 -8.72 1.47
N ALA A 215 -7.95 -9.76 2.14
CA ALA A 215 -8.35 -9.63 3.54
C ALA A 215 -7.11 -9.44 4.45
N PRO A 216 -7.18 -8.60 5.49
CA PRO A 216 -6.18 -8.52 6.55
C PRO A 216 -5.72 -9.90 7.05
N PHE A 217 -4.42 -10.05 7.27
CA PHE A 217 -3.77 -11.31 7.66
C PHE A 217 -4.03 -12.49 6.69
N GLY A 218 -4.52 -12.23 5.47
CA GLY A 218 -4.99 -13.25 4.53
C GLY A 218 -6.29 -13.98 4.94
N MET A 219 -6.93 -13.56 6.03
CA MET A 219 -8.05 -14.26 6.68
C MET A 219 -9.41 -13.94 6.04
N ASN A 220 -9.61 -14.46 4.83
CA ASN A 220 -10.86 -14.34 4.08
C ASN A 220 -12.00 -15.20 4.68
N THR A 221 -13.21 -14.65 4.71
CA THR A 221 -14.46 -15.41 4.99
C THR A 221 -15.14 -15.80 3.67
N ASP A 222 -16.15 -16.68 3.71
CA ASP A 222 -16.91 -16.99 2.48
C ASP A 222 -17.83 -15.82 2.08
N PHE A 223 -18.29 -15.03 3.05
CA PHE A 223 -19.00 -13.77 2.81
C PHE A 223 -18.08 -12.74 2.12
N SER A 224 -16.85 -12.53 2.61
CA SER A 224 -15.93 -11.53 2.05
C SER A 224 -15.51 -11.89 0.61
N LYS A 225 -15.30 -13.18 0.31
CA LYS A 225 -15.05 -13.65 -1.06
C LYS A 225 -16.24 -13.39 -1.99
N LYS A 226 -17.45 -13.72 -1.53
CA LYS A 226 -18.69 -13.49 -2.28
C LYS A 226 -18.88 -12.01 -2.57
N LEU A 227 -18.79 -11.15 -1.53
CA LEU A 227 -18.93 -9.71 -1.66
C LEU A 227 -17.87 -9.11 -2.58
N ALA A 228 -16.60 -9.50 -2.45
CA ALA A 228 -15.55 -9.06 -3.37
C ALA A 228 -15.86 -9.43 -4.83
N THR A 229 -16.42 -10.61 -5.07
CA THR A 229 -16.85 -11.03 -6.42
C THR A 229 -18.03 -10.21 -6.93
N GLU A 230 -18.99 -9.84 -6.07
CA GLU A 230 -20.11 -8.95 -6.40
C GLU A 230 -19.64 -7.52 -6.67
N GLU A 231 -18.63 -7.04 -5.94
CA GLU A 231 -17.92 -5.77 -6.10
C GLU A 231 -16.85 -5.77 -7.22
N LYS A 232 -16.80 -6.83 -8.05
CA LYS A 232 -15.85 -6.98 -9.18
C LYS A 232 -14.36 -6.97 -8.84
N MET A 233 -14.03 -7.37 -7.62
CA MET A 233 -12.65 -7.54 -7.15
C MET A 233 -12.17 -8.99 -7.24
N LEU A 234 -10.98 -9.18 -7.80
CA LEU A 234 -10.23 -10.43 -7.71
C LEU A 234 -9.64 -10.59 -6.29
N VAL A 235 -10.08 -11.63 -5.58
CA VAL A 235 -9.55 -11.98 -4.25
C VAL A 235 -8.18 -12.64 -4.37
N MET A 236 -7.16 -12.13 -3.69
CA MET A 236 -5.83 -12.76 -3.64
C MET A 236 -5.12 -12.61 -2.29
N ASN A 237 -4.43 -13.67 -1.87
CA ASN A 237 -3.37 -13.57 -0.87
C ASN A 237 -2.04 -13.42 -1.62
N TRP A 238 -0.99 -14.14 -1.22
CA TRP A 238 0.38 -14.06 -1.75
C TRP A 238 1.02 -15.46 -1.76
N THR A 239 2.15 -15.63 -2.46
CA THR A 239 2.95 -16.87 -2.43
C THR A 239 4.02 -16.85 -1.35
N TYR A 240 4.66 -15.70 -1.11
CA TYR A 240 5.58 -15.48 0.02
C TYR A 240 5.72 -13.99 0.35
N GLY A 241 6.21 -13.71 1.55
CA GLY A 241 6.57 -12.39 2.08
C GLY A 241 7.35 -12.60 3.37
N TYR A 242 8.09 -11.58 3.82
CA TYR A 242 9.04 -11.71 4.94
C TYR A 242 9.24 -10.46 5.78
N ASP A 243 8.73 -9.29 5.37
CA ASP A 243 9.16 -8.00 5.94
C ASP A 243 8.55 -7.67 7.31
N TRP A 244 7.58 -8.46 7.79
CA TRP A 244 7.15 -8.44 9.20
C TRP A 244 8.07 -9.24 10.11
N GLU A 245 8.80 -10.24 9.60
CA GLU A 245 9.62 -11.14 10.41
C GLU A 245 10.88 -10.42 10.90
N LYS A 246 11.14 -10.52 12.21
CA LYS A 246 12.18 -9.75 12.91
C LYS A 246 13.58 -9.88 12.31
N GLU A 247 13.91 -11.02 11.73
CA GLU A 247 15.22 -11.29 11.13
C GLU A 247 15.43 -10.63 9.75
N TYR A 248 14.36 -10.11 9.12
CA TYR A 248 14.40 -9.42 7.83
C TYR A 248 14.06 -7.92 7.92
N GLN A 249 13.96 -7.33 9.12
CA GLN A 249 13.69 -5.90 9.33
C GLN A 249 14.93 -5.00 9.08
N THR A 250 15.75 -5.33 8.09
CA THR A 250 16.82 -4.48 7.54
C THR A 250 16.87 -4.58 6.03
N LYS A 251 17.33 -3.51 5.38
CA LYS A 251 17.51 -3.43 3.92
C LYS A 251 18.20 -4.66 3.33
N GLU A 252 19.36 -5.03 3.86
CA GLU A 252 20.18 -6.12 3.34
C GLU A 252 19.50 -7.48 3.56
N ALA A 253 18.95 -7.71 4.75
CA ALA A 253 18.31 -8.98 5.09
C ALA A 253 17.04 -9.21 4.24
N LEU A 254 16.18 -8.19 4.11
CA LEU A 254 14.99 -8.28 3.26
C LEU A 254 15.36 -8.46 1.79
N THR A 255 16.33 -7.70 1.28
CA THR A 255 16.80 -7.84 -0.10
C THR A 255 17.26 -9.27 -0.38
N GLN A 256 18.07 -9.85 0.52
CA GLN A 256 18.58 -11.21 0.33
C GLN A 256 17.48 -12.27 0.39
N ILE A 257 16.53 -12.22 1.35
CA ILE A 257 15.47 -13.24 1.43
C ILE A 257 14.44 -13.10 0.29
N MET A 258 14.03 -11.88 -0.08
CA MET A 258 13.02 -11.68 -1.12
C MET A 258 13.54 -12.09 -2.50
N VAL A 259 14.84 -11.94 -2.77
CA VAL A 259 15.48 -12.37 -4.02
C VAL A 259 15.84 -13.86 -4.02
N ASN A 260 16.13 -14.47 -2.85
CA ASN A 260 16.65 -15.85 -2.76
C ASN A 260 15.72 -16.87 -2.05
N SER A 261 14.47 -16.49 -1.77
CA SER A 261 13.49 -17.38 -1.14
C SER A 261 13.35 -18.72 -1.87
N PRO A 262 13.23 -19.86 -1.14
CA PRO A 262 12.88 -21.15 -1.74
C PRO A 262 11.46 -21.17 -2.34
N TYR A 263 10.65 -20.13 -2.09
CA TYR A 263 9.31 -19.95 -2.66
C TYR A 263 9.29 -19.02 -3.89
N LEU A 264 10.44 -18.52 -4.35
CA LEU A 264 10.54 -17.76 -5.60
C LEU A 264 10.35 -18.70 -6.81
N ILE A 265 9.16 -18.62 -7.39
CA ILE A 265 8.73 -19.37 -8.56
C ILE A 265 8.30 -18.43 -9.70
N ASN A 266 8.24 -18.97 -10.91
CA ASN A 266 7.50 -18.37 -12.02
C ASN A 266 6.07 -18.05 -11.59
N GLY A 267 5.65 -16.78 -11.70
CA GLY A 267 4.33 -16.33 -11.26
C GLY A 267 4.23 -16.07 -9.75
N ALA A 268 5.33 -15.94 -9.01
CA ALA A 268 5.28 -15.63 -7.59
C ALA A 268 4.59 -14.27 -7.32
N ASN A 269 3.78 -14.23 -6.27
CA ASN A 269 3.05 -13.06 -5.79
C ASN A 269 3.66 -12.65 -4.44
N LEU A 270 4.41 -11.56 -4.44
CA LEU A 270 5.27 -11.14 -3.35
C LEU A 270 4.51 -10.17 -2.45
N LEU A 271 4.33 -10.55 -1.18
CA LEU A 271 3.84 -9.66 -0.13
C LEU A 271 5.01 -8.89 0.50
N MET A 272 4.83 -7.59 0.56
CA MET A 272 5.57 -6.63 1.38
C MET A 272 4.54 -5.64 1.98
N HIS A 273 4.96 -4.76 2.88
CA HIS A 273 4.12 -3.77 3.54
C HIS A 273 4.76 -2.37 3.49
N ASP A 274 4.01 -1.35 3.89
CA ASP A 274 4.56 0.00 4.11
C ASP A 274 5.51 0.03 5.32
N ARG A 275 6.81 -0.18 5.05
CA ARG A 275 7.88 -0.30 6.06
C ARG A 275 9.16 0.38 5.60
N GLU A 276 9.93 0.91 6.55
CA GLU A 276 11.21 1.61 6.30
C GLU A 276 12.20 0.71 5.56
N TRP A 277 12.49 -0.48 6.11
CA TRP A 277 13.38 -1.46 5.52
C TRP A 277 12.88 -2.00 4.17
N THR A 278 11.57 -2.03 3.93
CA THR A 278 10.97 -2.36 2.62
C THR A 278 11.23 -1.25 1.60
N SER A 279 11.03 0.02 1.98
CA SER A 279 11.35 1.17 1.14
C SER A 279 12.85 1.32 0.85
N GLU A 280 13.72 0.86 1.76
CA GLU A 280 15.15 0.80 1.52
C GLU A 280 15.56 -0.39 0.64
N ALA A 281 14.92 -1.55 0.80
CA ALA A 281 15.24 -2.79 0.10
C ALA A 281 14.71 -2.85 -1.33
N ILE A 282 13.58 -2.18 -1.64
CA ILE A 282 12.83 -2.45 -2.88
C ILE A 282 13.66 -2.27 -4.16
N SER A 283 14.57 -1.30 -4.22
CA SER A 283 15.50 -1.14 -5.35
C SER A 283 16.49 -2.32 -5.52
N GLY A 284 16.88 -2.98 -4.43
CA GLY A 284 17.71 -4.19 -4.45
C GLY A 284 16.90 -5.44 -4.77
N ILE A 285 15.65 -5.51 -4.30
CA ILE A 285 14.70 -6.59 -4.63
C ILE A 285 14.41 -6.57 -6.14
N ILE A 286 14.08 -5.41 -6.71
CA ILE A 286 13.80 -5.25 -8.14
C ILE A 286 14.99 -5.72 -8.97
N THR A 287 16.17 -5.14 -8.75
CA THR A 287 17.38 -5.44 -9.54
C THR A 287 17.85 -6.87 -9.37
N GLY A 288 17.71 -7.47 -8.17
CA GLY A 288 18.01 -8.88 -7.92
C GLY A 288 17.07 -9.86 -8.63
N LEU A 289 15.78 -9.55 -8.72
CA LEU A 289 14.78 -10.35 -9.46
C LEU A 289 14.96 -10.20 -10.99
N GLN A 290 15.20 -8.98 -11.46
CA GLN A 290 15.55 -8.71 -12.87
C GLN A 290 16.86 -9.39 -13.28
N ALA A 291 17.89 -9.41 -12.43
CA ALA A 291 19.14 -10.13 -12.69
C ALA A 291 18.96 -11.66 -12.72
N LYS A 292 17.94 -12.19 -12.01
CA LYS A 292 17.49 -13.58 -12.17
C LYS A 292 16.61 -13.79 -13.41
N GLY A 293 16.31 -12.74 -14.16
CA GLY A 293 15.51 -12.75 -15.38
C GLY A 293 14.01 -12.86 -15.13
N TYR A 294 13.49 -12.27 -14.05
CA TYR A 294 12.06 -12.08 -13.82
C TYR A 294 11.61 -10.69 -14.27
N GLU A 295 10.46 -10.61 -14.92
CA GLU A 295 9.75 -9.37 -15.22
C GLU A 295 8.74 -9.04 -14.10
N MET A 296 8.53 -7.76 -13.81
CA MET A 296 7.49 -7.32 -12.87
C MET A 296 6.16 -7.18 -13.62
N LEU A 297 5.20 -8.02 -13.26
CA LEU A 297 3.90 -8.10 -13.89
C LEU A 297 3.11 -6.79 -13.77
N ASP A 298 2.60 -6.27 -14.88
CA ASP A 298 1.53 -5.27 -14.87
C ASP A 298 0.21 -5.89 -14.39
N PRO A 299 -0.37 -5.43 -13.26
CA PRO A 299 -1.66 -5.92 -12.78
C PRO A 299 -2.80 -5.76 -13.80
N LYS A 300 -2.70 -4.81 -14.73
CA LYS A 300 -3.69 -4.58 -15.81
C LYS A 300 -3.78 -5.74 -16.81
N LEU A 301 -2.83 -6.67 -16.79
CA LEU A 301 -2.83 -7.88 -17.62
C LEU A 301 -3.41 -9.11 -16.88
N ILE A 302 -3.82 -8.98 -15.61
CA ILE A 302 -4.46 -10.03 -14.83
C ILE A 302 -5.97 -10.04 -15.10
N GLU A 303 -6.54 -11.24 -15.28
CA GLU A 303 -7.98 -11.44 -15.42
C GLU A 303 -8.74 -11.11 -14.11
N THR A 304 -9.71 -10.20 -14.19
CA THR A 304 -10.60 -9.80 -13.08
C THR A 304 -12.08 -10.14 -13.37
N PRO A 305 -12.95 -10.24 -12.34
CA PRO A 305 -14.36 -10.67 -12.50
C PRO A 305 -15.31 -9.71 -13.23
#